data_AF-A0A8T4UJ65-F1
#
_entry.id   AF-A0A8T4UJ65-F1
#
_cell.length_a   1.000
_cell.length_b   1.000
_cell.length_c   1.000
_cell.angle_alpha   90.00
_cell.angle_beta   90.00
_cell.angle_gamma   90.00
#
_symmetry.space_group_name_H-M   'P 1'
#
loop_
_entity.id
_entity.type
_entity.pdbx_description
1 polymer ?
#
loop_
_entity_poly.entity_id
_entity_poly.type
_entity_poly.pdbx_seq_one_letter_code
_entity_poly.pdbx_strand_id
1 'polypeptide(L)'
;MIKQIILMMILLSVLVTAYNPADKLTDLESGKNLTISMKEYTRNYVKIREGSAVQFSTYDAQNNILAYNTIIIKEITQEKTKALLSIRGRKYEEIELRLGNDYKINFTGDKKIPFMFIKEDILHYDENPNERNIILLFNVPQFRRETLPEIEPITRDNIEGAGQKKELFTPLRVIFLILIIGIITALIILFKKDKLN
;
A
#
# COMPACT_ATOMS: atom_id res chain seq x y z
N MET A 1 -42.26 -6.48 1.69
CA MET A 1 -41.60 -5.62 0.67
C MET A 1 -40.55 -4.68 1.24
N ILE A 2 -40.88 -3.63 2.01
CA ILE A 2 -39.89 -2.62 2.47
C ILE A 2 -38.72 -3.24 3.28
N LYS A 3 -39.00 -4.22 4.16
CA LYS A 3 -37.96 -4.91 4.94
C LYS A 3 -36.95 -5.70 4.07
N GLN A 4 -37.39 -6.24 2.93
CA GLN A 4 -36.52 -6.99 2.02
C GLN A 4 -35.60 -6.05 1.22
N ILE A 5 -36.09 -4.87 0.84
CA ILE A 5 -35.30 -3.85 0.13
C ILE A 5 -34.17 -3.34 1.02
N ILE A 6 -34.45 -3.05 2.30
CA ILE A 6 -33.45 -2.59 3.27
C ILE A 6 -32.38 -3.67 3.50
N LEU A 7 -32.79 -4.94 3.66
CA LEU A 7 -31.85 -6.04 3.84
C LEU A 7 -30.95 -6.24 2.61
N MET A 8 -31.52 -6.10 1.40
CA MET A 8 -30.75 -6.18 0.15
C MET A 8 -29.74 -5.04 0.03
N MET A 9 -30.12 -3.81 0.40
CA MET A 9 -29.20 -2.66 0.39
C MET A 9 -28.06 -2.81 1.40
N ILE A 10 -28.33 -3.36 2.59
CA ILE A 10 -27.29 -3.65 3.58
C ILE A 10 -26.34 -4.74 3.03
N LEU A 11 -26.89 -5.81 2.47
CA LEU A 11 -26.08 -6.89 1.88
C LEU A 11 -25.23 -6.38 0.71
N LEU A 12 -25.78 -5.50 -0.13
CA LEU A 12 -25.07 -4.86 -1.24
C LEU A 12 -23.96 -3.92 -0.72
N SER A 13 -24.22 -3.15 0.34
CA SER A 13 -23.23 -2.27 0.95
C SER A 13 -22.06 -3.04 1.55
N VAL A 14 -22.34 -4.19 2.21
CA VAL A 14 -21.33 -5.10 2.74
C VAL A 14 -20.53 -5.73 1.60
N LEU A 15 -21.18 -6.16 0.51
CA LEU A 15 -20.49 -6.68 -0.68
C LEU A 15 -19.59 -5.63 -1.35
N VAL A 16 -20.06 -4.39 -1.49
CA VAL A 16 -19.29 -3.28 -2.09
C VAL A 16 -18.09 -2.92 -1.20
N THR A 17 -18.20 -3.00 0.12
CA THR A 17 -17.05 -2.81 1.03
C THR A 17 -16.11 -4.02 1.11
N ALA A 18 -16.61 -5.23 0.88
CA ALA A 18 -15.83 -6.46 0.97
C ALA A 18 -15.08 -6.80 -0.33
N TYR A 19 -15.48 -6.23 -1.46
CA TYR A 19 -14.87 -6.50 -2.77
C TYR A 19 -14.40 -5.22 -3.47
N ASN A 20 -13.24 -4.73 -3.04
CA ASN A 20 -12.24 -4.12 -3.93
C ASN A 20 -10.94 -3.88 -3.16
N PRO A 21 -9.96 -4.79 -3.18
CA PRO A 21 -8.58 -4.36 -3.12
C PRO A 21 -8.27 -3.66 -4.45
N ALA A 22 -8.86 -2.48 -4.66
CA ALA A 22 -8.42 -1.62 -5.74
C ALA A 22 -6.96 -1.32 -5.44
N ASP A 23 -6.07 -1.84 -6.28
CA ASP A 23 -4.65 -1.57 -6.30
C ASP A 23 -4.41 -0.08 -6.07
N LYS A 24 -4.08 0.27 -4.83
CA LYS A 24 -4.09 1.67 -4.41
C LYS A 24 -2.83 2.33 -4.94
N LEU A 25 -2.93 2.99 -6.09
CA LEU A 25 -1.86 3.81 -6.62
C LEU A 25 -1.57 4.94 -5.63
N THR A 26 -0.36 4.94 -5.07
CA THR A 26 0.12 6.03 -4.23
C THR A 26 1.03 6.93 -5.06
N ASP A 27 0.65 8.18 -5.27
CA ASP A 27 1.47 9.16 -5.99
C ASP A 27 2.44 9.85 -5.01
N LEU A 28 3.73 9.73 -5.29
CA LEU A 28 4.81 10.36 -4.53
C LEU A 28 5.36 11.56 -5.29
N GLU A 29 5.18 12.75 -4.72
CA GLU A 29 5.76 13.99 -5.23
C GLU A 29 7.31 13.92 -5.30
N SER A 30 7.90 14.76 -6.15
CA SER A 30 9.36 14.80 -6.36
C SER A 30 10.09 15.19 -5.07
N GLY A 31 11.19 14.51 -4.76
CA GLY A 31 12.02 14.78 -3.58
C GLY A 31 11.35 14.47 -2.23
N LYS A 32 10.18 13.81 -2.23
CA LYS A 32 9.50 13.35 -1.02
C LYS A 32 9.83 11.88 -0.72
N ASN A 33 9.69 11.53 0.55
CA ASN A 33 9.85 10.17 1.04
C ASN A 33 8.46 9.57 1.33
N LEU A 34 8.20 8.37 0.80
CA LEU A 34 7.01 7.59 1.15
C LEU A 34 7.40 6.48 2.11
N THR A 35 6.59 6.25 3.14
CA THR A 35 6.71 5.05 3.99
C THR A 35 5.52 4.12 3.75
N ILE A 36 5.80 2.88 3.36
CA ILE A 36 4.78 1.83 3.18
C ILE A 36 5.04 0.65 4.12
N SER A 37 3.96 0.05 4.61
CA SER A 37 3.99 -1.19 5.39
C SER A 37 3.18 -2.24 4.65
N MET A 38 3.82 -3.35 4.32
CA MET A 38 3.27 -4.39 3.46
C MET A 38 3.26 -5.73 4.21
N LYS A 39 2.10 -6.38 4.25
CA LYS A 39 2.01 -7.73 4.78
C LYS A 39 2.25 -8.75 3.67
N GLU A 40 2.46 -10.00 4.03
CA GLU A 40 2.33 -11.11 3.08
C GLU A 40 1.05 -11.02 2.25
N TYR A 41 1.12 -11.50 1.00
CA TYR A 41 0.01 -11.48 0.04
C TYR A 41 -0.51 -10.05 -0.26
N THR A 42 0.38 -9.06 -0.29
CA THR A 42 0.04 -7.68 -0.64
C THR A 42 0.72 -7.24 -1.92
N ARG A 43 -0.03 -6.51 -2.76
CA ARG A 43 0.48 -5.76 -3.92
C ARG A 43 0.26 -4.27 -3.68
N ASN A 44 1.28 -3.45 -3.93
CA ASN A 44 1.18 -1.99 -3.85
C ASN A 44 1.78 -1.37 -5.10
N TYR A 45 1.03 -0.45 -5.70
CA TYR A 45 1.49 0.36 -6.82
C TYR A 45 1.88 1.73 -6.30
N VAL A 46 3.10 2.16 -6.59
CA VAL A 46 3.59 3.47 -6.19
C VAL A 46 4.12 4.18 -7.42
N LYS A 47 3.55 5.35 -7.72
CA LYS A 47 4.11 6.27 -8.70
C LYS A 47 5.22 7.07 -8.03
N ILE A 48 6.44 6.96 -8.55
CA ILE A 48 7.65 7.51 -7.94
C ILE A 48 8.39 8.33 -9.00
N ARG A 49 8.85 9.52 -8.61
CA ARG A 49 9.65 10.42 -9.45
C ARG A 49 11.14 10.22 -9.21
N GLU A 50 11.95 10.65 -10.17
CA GLU A 50 13.40 10.72 -10.00
C GLU A 50 13.77 11.56 -8.77
N GLY A 51 14.75 11.11 -7.99
CA GLY A 51 15.19 11.73 -6.74
C GLY A 51 14.32 11.41 -5.51
N SER A 52 13.15 10.78 -5.68
CA SER A 52 12.29 10.38 -4.55
C SER A 52 12.72 9.04 -3.95
N ALA A 53 12.36 8.83 -2.67
CA ALA A 53 12.64 7.60 -1.96
C ALA A 53 11.38 6.93 -1.41
N VAL A 54 11.38 5.60 -1.41
CA VAL A 54 10.35 4.79 -0.75
C VAL A 54 11.02 3.95 0.32
N GLN A 55 10.65 4.20 1.56
CA GLN A 55 10.95 3.36 2.70
C GLN A 55 9.82 2.34 2.85
N PHE A 56 10.14 1.06 2.93
CA PHE A 56 9.13 0.02 2.99
C PHE A 56 9.47 -1.08 3.99
N SER A 57 8.47 -1.43 4.79
CA SER A 57 8.55 -2.49 5.79
C SER A 57 7.71 -3.68 5.34
N THR A 58 8.26 -4.88 5.42
CA THR A 58 7.55 -6.13 5.13
C THR A 58 7.25 -6.86 6.42
N TYR A 59 6.03 -7.39 6.55
CA TYR A 59 5.55 -8.11 7.73
C TYR A 59 5.02 -9.48 7.34
N ASP A 60 5.19 -10.45 8.23
CA ASP A 60 4.56 -11.76 8.10
C ASP A 60 3.05 -11.71 8.43
N ALA A 61 2.38 -12.85 8.27
CA ALA A 61 0.96 -12.96 8.62
C ALA A 61 0.65 -12.81 10.14
N GLN A 62 1.66 -12.83 11.01
CA GLN A 62 1.55 -12.63 12.47
C GLN A 62 1.87 -11.19 12.88
N ASN A 63 2.21 -10.32 11.90
CA ASN A 63 2.71 -8.95 12.08
C ASN A 63 4.14 -8.86 12.66
N ASN A 64 4.93 -9.92 12.59
CA ASN A 64 6.37 -9.81 12.83
C ASN A 64 7.02 -9.13 11.62
N ILE A 65 8.05 -8.34 11.89
CA ILE A 65 8.77 -7.62 10.84
C ILE A 65 9.74 -8.59 10.17
N LEU A 66 9.64 -8.71 8.85
CA LEU A 66 10.57 -9.47 8.01
C LEU A 66 11.76 -8.62 7.57
N ALA A 67 11.50 -7.37 7.15
CA ALA A 67 12.54 -6.45 6.72
C ALA A 67 12.08 -4.98 6.73
N TYR A 68 13.04 -4.08 6.89
CA TYR A 68 12.91 -2.65 6.60
C TYR A 68 13.84 -2.32 5.45
N ASN A 69 13.35 -1.71 4.39
CA ASN A 69 14.14 -1.46 3.20
C ASN A 69 13.91 -0.02 2.72
N THR A 70 14.82 0.47 1.90
CA THR A 70 14.66 1.77 1.24
C THR A 70 15.10 1.64 -0.20
N ILE A 71 14.28 2.13 -1.13
CA ILE A 71 14.65 2.31 -2.53
C ILE A 71 14.65 3.81 -2.87
N ILE A 72 15.71 4.28 -3.52
CA ILE A 72 15.83 5.66 -3.99
C ILE A 72 15.98 5.62 -5.50
N ILE A 73 15.11 6.32 -6.23
CA ILE A 73 15.20 6.39 -7.69
C ILE A 73 16.23 7.45 -8.05
N LYS A 74 17.37 7.03 -8.62
CA LYS A 74 18.44 7.95 -8.99
C LYS A 74 18.19 8.59 -10.35
N GLU A 75 17.79 7.77 -11.31
CA GLU A 75 17.74 8.13 -12.73
C GLU A 75 16.68 7.29 -13.42
N ILE A 76 15.79 7.94 -14.16
CA ILE A 76 14.81 7.30 -15.04
C ILE A 76 15.20 7.62 -16.48
N THR A 77 15.45 6.58 -17.26
CA THR A 77 15.75 6.68 -18.71
C THR A 77 14.68 5.94 -19.50
N GLN A 78 14.69 6.07 -20.83
CA GLN A 78 13.77 5.32 -21.70
C GLN A 78 13.96 3.80 -21.63
N GLU A 79 15.17 3.32 -21.29
CA GLU A 79 15.50 1.89 -21.33
C GLU A 79 15.46 1.23 -19.96
N LYS A 80 15.72 2.00 -18.90
CA LYS A 80 15.89 1.49 -17.54
C LYS A 80 15.74 2.58 -16.50
N THR A 81 15.47 2.15 -15.28
CA THR A 81 15.57 2.95 -14.07
C THR A 81 16.75 2.48 -13.24
N LYS A 82 17.63 3.40 -12.83
CA LYS A 82 18.67 3.13 -11.82
C LYS A 82 18.16 3.52 -10.43
N ALA A 83 18.34 2.63 -9.48
CA ALA A 83 17.92 2.86 -8.10
C ALA A 83 18.99 2.43 -7.09
N LEU A 84 18.99 3.05 -5.92
CA LEU A 84 19.74 2.58 -4.76
C LEU A 84 18.81 1.81 -3.84
N LEU A 85 19.14 0.55 -3.54
CA LEU A 85 18.40 -0.30 -2.64
C LEU A 85 19.21 -0.56 -1.36
N SER A 86 18.62 -0.27 -0.21
CA SER A 86 19.12 -0.70 1.10
C SER A 86 18.17 -1.74 1.67
N ILE A 87 18.72 -2.90 2.04
CA ILE A 87 17.98 -4.01 2.65
C ILE A 87 18.34 -4.07 4.14
N ARG A 88 17.35 -4.01 5.03
CA ARG A 88 17.52 -4.04 6.49
C ARG A 88 18.49 -2.96 7.00
N GLY A 89 18.49 -1.78 6.38
CA GLY A 89 19.38 -0.67 6.74
C GLY A 89 20.86 -0.90 6.43
N ARG A 90 21.20 -1.95 5.65
CA ARG A 90 22.56 -2.19 5.16
C ARG A 90 22.98 -1.13 4.12
N LYS A 91 24.24 -1.16 3.71
CA LYS A 91 24.79 -0.28 2.67
C LYS A 91 23.91 -0.33 1.41
N TYR A 92 23.71 0.82 0.80
CA TYR A 92 23.00 0.93 -0.47
C TYR A 92 23.77 0.22 -1.59
N GLU A 93 23.05 -0.60 -2.34
CA GLU A 93 23.50 -1.23 -3.58
C GLU A 93 22.77 -0.61 -4.76
N GLU A 94 23.49 -0.36 -5.86
CA GLU A 94 22.87 0.13 -7.09
C GLU A 94 22.24 -1.03 -7.86
N ILE A 95 20.98 -0.87 -8.23
CA ILE A 95 20.19 -1.85 -8.98
C ILE A 95 19.65 -1.21 -10.25
N GLU A 96 19.42 -2.04 -11.27
CA GLU A 96 18.74 -1.63 -12.50
C GLU A 96 17.37 -2.31 -12.56
N LEU A 97 16.34 -1.50 -12.73
CA LEU A 97 14.97 -1.94 -13.01
C LEU A 97 14.69 -1.71 -14.49
N ARG A 98 14.00 -2.67 -15.11
CA ARG A 98 13.57 -2.60 -16.50
C ARG A 98 12.07 -2.87 -16.56
N LEU A 99 11.39 -2.12 -17.41
CA LEU A 99 9.95 -2.28 -17.63
C LEU A 99 9.59 -3.74 -17.89
N GLY A 100 8.62 -4.26 -17.13
CA GLY A 100 8.15 -5.64 -17.27
C GLY A 100 8.95 -6.69 -16.51
N ASN A 101 10.16 -6.39 -16.02
CA ASN A 101 11.01 -7.37 -15.35
C ASN A 101 10.87 -7.31 -13.83
N ASP A 102 10.76 -8.49 -13.21
CA ASP A 102 10.75 -8.63 -11.76
C ASP A 102 12.17 -8.60 -11.20
N TYR A 103 12.43 -7.64 -10.31
CA TYR A 103 13.63 -7.62 -9.47
C TYR A 103 13.33 -8.29 -8.12
N LYS A 104 14.02 -9.38 -7.83
CA LYS A 104 13.83 -10.15 -6.60
C LYS A 104 14.73 -9.63 -5.47
N ILE A 105 14.12 -9.19 -4.37
CA ILE A 105 14.81 -8.80 -3.13
C ILE A 105 14.75 -9.96 -2.15
N ASN A 106 15.90 -10.50 -1.75
CA ASN A 106 15.98 -11.50 -0.66
C ASN A 106 16.36 -10.79 0.65
N PHE A 107 15.54 -10.92 1.69
CA PHE A 107 15.77 -10.20 2.96
C PHE A 107 16.87 -10.82 3.84
N THR A 108 17.22 -12.07 3.57
CA THR A 108 18.11 -12.89 4.40
C THR A 108 19.43 -13.26 3.72
N GLY A 109 19.71 -12.73 2.52
CA GLY A 109 20.95 -13.00 1.76
C GLY A 109 21.04 -14.42 1.21
N ASP A 110 21.12 -15.41 2.10
CA ASP A 110 21.44 -16.81 1.78
C ASP A 110 20.20 -17.70 1.70
N LYS A 111 19.15 -17.35 2.46
CA LYS A 111 17.87 -18.04 2.43
C LYS A 111 16.98 -17.39 1.37
N LYS A 112 16.51 -18.17 0.41
CA LYS A 112 15.64 -17.72 -0.71
C LYS A 112 14.30 -17.12 -0.26
N ILE A 113 14.00 -17.18 1.04
CA ILE A 113 12.79 -16.73 1.76
C ILE A 113 13.25 -16.11 3.09
N PRO A 114 12.62 -15.01 3.55
CA PRO A 114 11.57 -14.24 2.88
C PRO A 114 12.11 -13.33 1.78
N PHE A 115 11.30 -13.10 0.75
CA PHE A 115 11.67 -12.29 -0.42
C PHE A 115 10.48 -11.49 -0.95
N MET A 116 10.74 -10.47 -1.76
CA MET A 116 9.69 -9.79 -2.50
C MET A 116 10.13 -9.49 -3.93
N PHE A 117 9.16 -9.10 -4.76
CA PHE A 117 9.43 -8.59 -6.09
C PHE A 117 9.16 -7.09 -6.15
N ILE A 118 10.03 -6.37 -6.86
CA ILE A 118 9.78 -5.03 -7.35
C ILE A 118 9.76 -5.11 -8.87
N LYS A 119 8.71 -4.58 -9.48
CA LYS A 119 8.57 -4.51 -10.92
C LYS A 119 8.30 -3.09 -11.35
N GLU A 120 9.01 -2.62 -12.37
CA GLU A 120 8.61 -1.42 -13.09
C GLU A 120 7.47 -1.80 -14.03
N ASP A 121 6.28 -1.25 -13.80
CA ASP A 121 5.07 -1.61 -14.53
C ASP A 121 4.68 -0.56 -15.56
N ILE A 122 4.95 0.73 -15.27
CA ILE A 122 4.76 1.84 -16.21
C ILE A 122 5.98 2.75 -16.15
N LEU A 123 6.46 3.17 -17.32
CA LEU A 123 7.51 4.17 -17.50
C LEU A 123 6.93 5.42 -18.14
N HIS A 124 7.11 6.57 -17.49
CA HIS A 124 6.81 7.87 -18.06
C HIS A 124 8.08 8.71 -18.11
N TYR A 125 8.75 8.62 -19.25
CA TYR A 125 9.95 9.40 -19.54
C TYR A 125 9.55 10.74 -20.16
N ASP A 126 9.94 11.81 -19.48
CA ASP A 126 9.88 13.19 -19.97
C ASP A 126 11.32 13.73 -20.12
N GLU A 127 11.55 14.74 -20.96
CA GLU A 127 12.85 15.40 -21.03
C GLU A 127 13.20 16.10 -19.71
N ASN A 128 12.20 16.65 -19.01
CA ASN A 128 12.36 17.29 -17.71
C ASN A 128 12.51 16.25 -16.58
N PRO A 129 13.66 16.21 -15.86
CA PRO A 129 13.87 15.26 -14.77
C PRO A 129 12.83 15.33 -13.64
N ASN A 130 12.18 16.48 -13.44
CA ASN A 130 11.16 16.66 -12.39
C ASN A 130 9.82 16.02 -12.75
N GLU A 131 9.60 15.71 -14.02
CA GLU A 131 8.36 15.14 -14.55
C GLU A 131 8.49 13.64 -14.80
N ARG A 132 9.72 13.15 -14.95
CA ARG A 132 10.02 11.71 -15.06
C ARG A 132 9.50 10.94 -13.87
N ASN A 133 8.69 9.92 -14.16
CA ASN A 133 8.13 9.06 -13.15
C ASN A 133 7.95 7.63 -13.67
N ILE A 134 7.91 6.71 -12.72
CA ILE A 134 7.60 5.30 -12.95
C ILE A 134 6.51 4.86 -11.99
N ILE A 135 5.82 3.79 -12.34
CA ILE A 135 5.01 3.04 -11.38
C ILE A 135 5.76 1.76 -11.01
N LEU A 136 6.13 1.66 -9.74
CA LEU A 136 6.66 0.44 -9.16
C LEU A 136 5.56 -0.38 -8.52
N LEU A 137 5.48 -1.64 -8.91
CA LEU A 137 4.71 -2.67 -8.23
C LEU A 137 5.60 -3.36 -7.19
N PHE A 138 5.23 -3.23 -5.92
CA PHE A 138 5.79 -4.00 -4.81
C PHE A 138 4.88 -5.20 -4.56
N ASN A 139 5.41 -6.42 -4.71
CA ASN A 139 4.66 -7.65 -4.54
C ASN A 139 5.30 -8.54 -3.47
N VAL A 140 4.59 -8.72 -2.36
CA VAL A 140 5.01 -9.60 -1.26
C VAL A 140 4.22 -10.91 -1.38
N PRO A 141 4.85 -12.02 -1.79
CA PRO A 141 4.15 -13.30 -1.88
C PRO A 141 3.78 -13.83 -0.49
N GLN A 142 2.92 -14.83 -0.46
CA GLN A 142 2.65 -15.58 0.76
C GLN A 142 3.78 -16.57 1.01
N PHE A 143 4.26 -16.67 2.24
CA PHE A 143 5.25 -17.66 2.63
C PHE A 143 4.58 -18.82 3.38
N ARG A 144 5.11 -20.03 3.20
CA ARG A 144 4.74 -21.16 4.07
C ARG A 144 5.52 -21.03 5.37
N ARG A 145 4.85 -21.13 6.52
CA ARG A 145 5.50 -20.90 7.83
C ARG A 145 6.71 -21.80 8.08
N GLU A 146 6.66 -23.04 7.60
CA GLU A 146 7.76 -24.01 7.72
C GLU A 146 9.06 -23.56 7.05
N THR A 147 9.00 -22.60 6.12
CA THR A 147 10.17 -22.12 5.38
C THR A 147 10.68 -20.76 5.84
N LEU A 148 10.00 -20.10 6.80
CA LEU A 148 10.46 -18.84 7.37
C LEU A 148 11.51 -19.13 8.44
N PRO A 149 12.74 -18.61 8.30
CA PRO A 149 13.70 -18.66 9.39
C PRO A 149 13.20 -17.80 10.55
N GLU A 150 13.57 -18.16 11.77
CA GLU A 150 13.42 -17.27 12.91
C GLU A 150 14.26 -16.00 12.66
N ILE A 151 13.62 -14.83 12.69
CA ILE A 151 14.27 -13.55 12.44
C ILE A 151 14.33 -12.82 13.77
N GLU A 152 15.54 -12.49 14.21
CA GLU A 152 15.72 -11.67 15.40
C GLU A 152 15.04 -10.31 15.20
N PRO A 153 14.29 -9.82 16.21
CA PRO A 153 13.64 -8.52 16.15
C PRO A 153 14.70 -7.44 15.93
N ILE A 154 14.60 -6.71 14.82
CA ILE A 154 15.50 -5.60 14.52
C ILE A 154 15.10 -4.41 15.40
N THR A 155 15.98 -4.01 16.31
CA THR A 155 15.81 -2.83 17.17
C THR A 155 15.71 -1.58 16.31
N ARG A 156 14.61 -0.83 16.45
CA ARG A 156 14.33 0.42 15.71
C ARG A 156 15.10 1.61 16.30
N ASP A 157 16.42 1.54 16.36
CA ASP A 157 17.20 2.71 16.72
C ASP A 157 17.60 3.43 15.42
N ASN A 158 16.98 4.59 15.17
CA ASN A 158 17.16 5.49 14.01
C ASN A 158 16.38 5.22 12.72
N ILE A 159 15.05 5.11 12.80
CA ILE A 159 14.18 5.49 11.67
C ILE A 159 13.28 6.64 12.13
N GLU A 160 13.79 7.87 12.05
CA GLU A 160 12.93 9.06 12.07
C GLU A 160 12.09 9.07 10.79
N GLY A 161 10.85 8.66 10.94
CA GLY A 161 9.87 8.59 9.88
C GLY A 161 8.53 8.29 10.51
N ALA A 162 7.96 9.30 11.16
CA ALA A 162 6.66 9.26 11.80
C ALA A 162 5.58 8.85 10.78
N GLY A 163 5.34 7.54 10.67
CA GLY A 163 4.13 7.01 10.07
C GLY A 163 2.95 7.54 10.87
N GLN A 164 2.26 8.55 10.33
CA GLN A 164 0.95 8.91 10.85
C GLN A 164 0.08 7.65 10.78
N LYS A 165 -0.25 7.10 11.95
CA LYS A 165 -1.41 6.22 12.08
C LYS A 165 -2.58 6.97 11.47
N LYS A 166 -3.06 6.55 10.30
CA LYS A 166 -4.39 6.95 9.85
C LYS A 166 -5.38 6.31 10.82
N GLU A 167 -5.74 7.05 11.86
CA GLU A 167 -6.87 6.71 12.70
C GLU A 167 -8.09 6.54 11.79
N LEU A 168 -8.64 5.34 11.74
CA LEU A 168 -9.83 5.03 10.94
C LEU A 168 -11.05 5.87 11.36
N PHE A 169 -10.97 6.59 12.47
CA PHE A 169 -12.04 7.37 13.08
C PHE A 169 -11.63 8.84 13.28
N THR A 170 -11.65 9.62 12.21
CA THR A 170 -11.64 11.08 12.34
C THR A 170 -13.04 11.53 12.83
N PRO A 171 -13.16 12.45 13.81
CA PRO A 171 -14.44 12.91 14.36
C PRO A 171 -15.44 13.35 13.28
N LEU A 172 -14.92 13.93 12.20
CA LEU A 172 -15.69 14.37 11.03
C LEU A 172 -16.46 13.22 10.35
N ARG A 173 -15.88 12.01 10.29
CA ARG A 173 -16.53 10.82 9.70
C ARG A 173 -17.62 10.25 10.61
N VAL A 174 -17.44 10.33 11.93
CA VAL A 174 -18.45 9.93 12.91
C VAL A 174 -19.67 10.85 12.82
N ILE A 175 -19.45 12.16 12.69
CA ILE A 175 -20.52 13.15 12.48
C ILE A 175 -21.28 12.85 11.18
N PHE A 176 -20.56 12.55 10.09
CA PHE A 176 -21.19 12.21 8.81
C PHE A 176 -22.07 10.96 8.89
N LEU A 177 -21.63 9.94 9.65
CA LEU A 177 -22.40 8.70 9.85
C LEU A 177 -23.69 8.96 10.65
N ILE A 178 -23.62 9.78 11.70
CA ILE A 178 -24.80 10.16 12.51
C ILE A 178 -25.82 10.92 11.64
N LEU A 179 -25.36 11.80 10.77
CA LEU A 179 -26.20 12.58 9.86
C LEU A 179 -26.95 11.68 8.86
N ILE A 180 -26.25 10.69 8.28
CA ILE A 180 -26.86 9.70 7.38
C ILE A 180 -27.94 8.89 8.11
N ILE A 181 -27.65 8.42 9.33
CA ILE A 181 -28.63 7.67 10.15
C ILE A 181 -29.85 8.55 10.45
N GLY A 182 -29.65 9.82 10.77
CA GLY A 182 -30.73 10.80 10.99
C GLY A 182 -31.63 10.96 9.77
N ILE A 183 -31.05 11.12 8.58
CA ILE A 183 -31.79 11.25 7.31
C ILE A 183 -32.59 9.98 7.01
N ILE A 184 -31.98 8.80 7.17
CA ILE A 184 -32.67 7.52 6.96
C ILE A 184 -33.85 7.38 7.93
N THR A 185 -33.66 7.75 9.19
CA THR A 185 -34.72 7.67 10.21
C THR A 185 -35.87 8.63 9.88
N ALA A 186 -35.56 9.86 9.45
CA ALA A 186 -36.56 10.84 9.04
C ALA A 186 -37.36 10.35 7.81
N LEU A 187 -36.69 9.77 6.82
CA LEU A 187 -37.33 9.17 5.64
C LEU A 187 -38.26 8.03 6.04
N ILE A 188 -37.83 7.13 6.94
CA ILE A 188 -38.68 6.02 7.42
C ILE A 188 -39.94 6.55 8.11
N ILE A 189 -39.84 7.61 8.91
CA ILE A 189 -41.00 8.22 9.58
C ILE A 189 -41.95 8.85 8.55
N LEU A 190 -41.43 9.59 7.57
CA LEU A 190 -42.21 10.18 6.49
C LEU A 190 -42.97 9.12 5.68
N PHE A 191 -42.28 8.06 5.23
CA PHE A 191 -42.91 6.96 4.48
C PHE A 191 -43.91 6.14 5.30
N LYS A 192 -43.82 6.17 6.63
CA LYS A 192 -44.80 5.52 7.51
C LYS A 192 -46.08 6.35 7.67
N LYS A 193 -45.97 7.68 7.59
CA LYS A 193 -47.08 8.63 7.70
C LYS A 193 -48.00 8.58 6.46
N ASP A 194 -47.44 8.41 5.27
CA ASP A 194 -48.22 8.30 4.01
C ASP A 194 -49.02 6.98 3.88
N LYS A 195 -48.83 6.01 4.79
CA LYS A 195 -49.64 4.78 4.85
C LYS A 195 -50.76 4.81 5.88
N LEU A 196 -50.89 5.92 6.62
CA LEU A 196 -51.90 6.12 7.67
C LEU A 196 -52.97 7.15 7.29
N ASN A 197 -52.87 7.73 6.09
CA ASN A 197 -53.95 8.43 5.39
C ASN A 197 -54.43 7.58 4.22
#